data_AF-A0A1F3BNZ3-F1
#
_entry.id   AF-A0A1F3BNZ3-F1
#
_cell.length_a   1.000
_cell.length_b   1.000
_cell.length_c   1.000
_cell.angle_alpha   90.00
_cell.angle_beta   90.00
_cell.angle_gamma   90.00
#
_symmetry.space_group_name_H-M   'P 1'
#
loop_
_entity.id
_entity.type
_entity.pdbx_description
1 polymer ?
#
loop_
_entity_poly.entity_id
_entity_poly.type
_entity_poly.pdbx_seq_one_letter_code
_entity_poly.pdbx_strand_id
1 'polypeptide(L)'
;MKYRDSVIPLGLARYNFNDIIYSKEKVEFGPQHESVSITRYKELVEEKINALLSSNPILQKLKQGKLLNQTESEQLAEALHNEHPHITIDLLRKVYNHRKAEIVQFVKHILGIEKLETFPDSVSKSFDKFITEHTYLNSRQLDFLKLLQSFLIEKGDVEKRDLITAPFTQIHPDGIRGVFSNKEIEEIILFIKQIAA
;
A
#
# COMPACT_ATOMS: atom_id res chain seq x y z
N MET A 1 -0.66 -24.17 -63.24
CA MET A 1 -1.18 -23.02 -62.46
C MET A 1 -2.28 -23.49 -61.54
N LYS A 2 -2.03 -23.61 -60.24
CA LYS A 2 -3.05 -23.71 -59.19
C LYS A 2 -2.51 -23.05 -57.93
N TYR A 3 -3.03 -21.87 -57.63
CA TYR A 3 -2.80 -21.12 -56.39
C TYR A 3 -3.54 -21.82 -55.25
N ARG A 4 -2.91 -21.91 -54.08
CA ARG A 4 -3.59 -22.08 -52.80
C ARG A 4 -2.98 -21.11 -51.81
N ASP A 5 -3.76 -20.09 -51.49
CA ASP A 5 -3.58 -19.14 -50.40
C ASP A 5 -3.22 -19.87 -49.09
N SER A 6 -2.04 -19.56 -48.56
CA SER A 6 -1.66 -19.87 -47.20
C SER A 6 -2.27 -18.81 -46.29
N VAL A 7 -3.38 -19.17 -45.63
CA VAL A 7 -4.00 -18.37 -44.57
C VAL A 7 -2.99 -18.23 -43.43
N ILE A 8 -2.53 -17.00 -43.19
CA ILE A 8 -1.74 -16.63 -42.00
C ILE A 8 -2.70 -16.70 -40.81
N PRO A 9 -2.51 -17.58 -39.81
CA PRO A 9 -3.28 -17.46 -38.60
C PRO A 9 -2.78 -16.23 -37.86
N LEU A 10 -3.60 -15.18 -37.82
CA LEU A 10 -3.39 -14.02 -36.95
C LEU A 10 -3.13 -14.55 -35.54
N GLY A 11 -1.90 -14.36 -35.05
CA GLY A 11 -1.55 -14.64 -33.68
C GLY A 11 -2.50 -13.86 -32.78
N LEU A 12 -3.31 -14.58 -32.00
CA LEU A 12 -4.13 -14.05 -30.94
C LEU A 12 -3.30 -13.05 -30.13
N ALA A 13 -3.70 -11.79 -30.15
CA ALA A 13 -3.19 -10.80 -29.24
C ALA A 13 -3.41 -11.33 -27.81
N ARG A 14 -2.31 -11.69 -27.14
CA ARG A 14 -2.30 -11.98 -25.71
C ARG A 14 -2.52 -10.67 -24.98
N TYR A 15 -3.78 -10.28 -24.85
CA TYR A 15 -4.15 -9.27 -23.87
C TYR A 15 -3.95 -9.88 -22.49
N ASN A 16 -2.86 -9.52 -21.84
CA ASN A 16 -2.61 -9.85 -20.44
C ASN A 16 -3.40 -8.83 -19.59
N PHE A 17 -4.72 -8.95 -19.61
CA PHE A 17 -5.55 -8.30 -18.61
C PHE A 17 -5.35 -9.10 -17.33
N ASN A 18 -4.34 -8.73 -16.55
CA ASN A 18 -4.36 -9.00 -15.11
C ASN A 18 -5.59 -8.26 -14.59
N ASP A 19 -6.72 -8.94 -14.61
CA ASP A 19 -7.97 -8.50 -14.04
C ASP A 19 -7.76 -8.57 -12.52
N ILE A 20 -7.12 -7.53 -11.99
CA ILE A 20 -6.96 -7.36 -10.55
C ILE A 20 -8.38 -7.13 -10.06
N ILE A 21 -8.95 -8.15 -9.42
CA ILE A 21 -10.23 -8.06 -8.72
C ILE A 21 -10.02 -7.08 -7.56
N TYR A 22 -10.12 -5.77 -7.85
CA TYR A 22 -10.23 -4.77 -6.82
C TYR A 22 -11.60 -4.98 -6.18
N SER A 23 -11.61 -5.35 -4.90
CA SER A 23 -12.74 -5.09 -4.02
C SER A 23 -13.21 -3.66 -4.32
N LYS A 24 -14.46 -3.50 -4.76
CA LYS A 24 -15.05 -2.17 -5.04
C LYS A 24 -15.32 -1.45 -3.73
N GLU A 25 -14.26 -1.18 -2.96
CA GLU A 25 -14.33 -0.27 -1.84
C GLU A 25 -14.67 1.11 -2.37
N LYS A 26 -15.67 1.72 -1.76
CA LYS A 26 -16.11 3.08 -2.06
C LYS A 26 -15.47 4.03 -1.06
N VAL A 27 -15.10 5.20 -1.55
CA VAL A 27 -14.52 6.28 -0.75
C VAL A 27 -15.52 7.43 -0.75
N GLU A 28 -15.87 7.88 0.44
CA GLU A 28 -16.72 9.04 0.66
C GLU A 28 -15.86 10.28 0.89
N PHE A 29 -16.17 11.39 0.22
CA PHE A 29 -15.38 12.63 0.28
C PHE A 29 -16.24 13.89 0.16
N GLY A 30 -15.67 15.02 0.58
CA GLY A 30 -16.31 16.33 0.51
C GLY A 30 -17.48 16.55 1.49
N PRO A 31 -17.95 17.80 1.63
CA PRO A 31 -19.06 18.13 2.54
C PRO A 31 -20.39 17.52 2.11
N GLN A 32 -20.54 17.18 0.82
CA GLN A 32 -21.73 16.54 0.27
C GLN A 32 -21.72 15.01 0.40
N HIS A 33 -20.69 14.41 1.04
CA HIS A 33 -20.54 12.97 1.22
C HIS A 33 -20.63 12.19 -0.12
N GLU A 34 -19.95 12.70 -1.14
CA GLU A 34 -19.89 12.06 -2.45
C GLU A 34 -19.16 10.73 -2.34
N SER A 35 -19.70 9.67 -2.97
CA SER A 35 -19.16 8.31 -2.87
C SER A 35 -18.79 7.77 -4.24
N VAL A 36 -17.51 7.50 -4.46
CA VAL A 36 -16.99 6.93 -5.72
C VAL A 36 -16.09 5.72 -5.44
N SER A 37 -15.80 4.91 -6.47
CA SER A 37 -14.82 3.82 -6.32
C SER A 37 -13.42 4.36 -6.05
N ILE A 38 -12.57 3.61 -5.34
CA ILE A 38 -11.16 3.97 -5.11
C ILE A 38 -10.47 4.36 -6.43
N THR A 39 -10.65 3.58 -7.49
CA THR A 39 -10.05 3.85 -8.80
C THR A 39 -10.50 5.21 -9.35
N ARG A 40 -11.80 5.50 -9.29
CA ARG A 40 -12.34 6.76 -9.78
C ARG A 40 -11.83 7.94 -8.95
N TYR A 41 -11.72 7.77 -7.64
CA TYR A 41 -11.16 8.80 -6.77
C TYR A 41 -9.70 9.07 -7.12
N LYS A 42 -8.88 8.04 -7.37
CA LYS A 42 -7.48 8.21 -7.82
C LYS A 42 -7.40 9.04 -9.10
N GLU A 43 -8.20 8.70 -10.11
CA GLU A 43 -8.27 9.47 -11.36
C GLU A 43 -8.60 10.96 -11.11
N LEU A 44 -9.59 11.25 -10.26
CA LEU A 44 -9.95 12.63 -9.92
C LEU A 44 -8.80 13.38 -9.24
N VAL A 45 -8.11 12.74 -8.31
CA VAL A 45 -6.93 13.32 -7.64
C VAL A 45 -5.81 13.59 -8.64
N GLU A 46 -5.54 12.66 -9.56
CA GLU A 46 -4.52 12.80 -10.59
C GLU A 46 -4.83 13.95 -11.56
N GLU A 47 -6.06 14.01 -12.07
CA GLU A 47 -6.53 15.11 -12.91
C GLU A 47 -6.39 16.45 -12.18
N LYS A 48 -6.75 16.48 -10.90
CA LYS A 48 -6.69 17.69 -10.09
C LYS A 48 -5.26 18.17 -9.85
N ILE A 49 -4.36 17.27 -9.45
CA ILE A 49 -2.95 17.59 -9.23
C ILE A 49 -2.30 18.07 -10.54
N ASN A 50 -2.64 17.44 -11.67
CA ASN A 50 -2.14 17.89 -12.98
C ASN A 50 -2.66 19.27 -13.38
N ALA A 51 -3.93 19.57 -13.10
CA ALA A 51 -4.49 20.90 -13.33
C ALA A 51 -3.77 21.96 -12.47
N LEU A 52 -3.58 21.66 -11.18
CA LEU A 52 -2.90 22.54 -10.23
C LEU A 52 -1.40 22.68 -10.50
N LEU A 53 -0.76 21.72 -11.16
CA LEU A 53 0.65 21.80 -11.52
C LEU A 53 0.96 23.04 -12.39
N SER A 54 -0.01 23.51 -13.17
CA SER A 54 0.16 24.69 -14.03
C SER A 54 0.02 26.01 -13.27
N SER A 55 -0.80 26.04 -12.21
CA SER A 55 -1.11 27.26 -11.45
C SER A 55 -0.36 27.37 -10.11
N ASN A 56 0.06 26.25 -9.51
CA ASN A 56 0.63 26.21 -8.18
C ASN A 56 2.18 26.08 -8.22
N PRO A 57 2.92 27.09 -7.74
CA PRO A 57 4.39 27.07 -7.75
C PRO A 57 4.99 26.00 -6.83
N ILE A 58 4.27 25.56 -5.78
CA ILE A 58 4.71 24.51 -4.84
C ILE A 58 4.76 23.15 -5.55
N LEU A 59 3.75 22.85 -6.38
CA LEU A 59 3.72 21.62 -7.19
C LEU A 59 4.82 21.62 -8.27
N GLN A 60 5.09 22.77 -8.88
CA GLN A 60 6.19 22.90 -9.84
C GLN A 60 7.55 22.70 -9.17
N LYS A 61 7.72 23.25 -7.96
CA LYS A 61 8.92 23.06 -7.13
C LYS A 61 9.12 21.58 -6.79
N LEU A 62 8.05 20.87 -6.42
CA LEU A 62 8.05 19.43 -6.21
C LEU A 62 8.49 18.66 -7.47
N LYS A 63 7.92 19.00 -8.64
CA LYS A 63 8.28 18.37 -9.92
C LYS A 63 9.75 18.59 -10.31
N GLN A 64 10.35 19.70 -9.90
CA GLN A 64 11.78 19.99 -10.08
C GLN A 64 12.69 19.23 -9.10
N GLY A 65 12.12 18.39 -8.22
CA GLY A 65 12.88 17.61 -7.24
C GLY A 65 13.40 18.45 -6.07
N LYS A 66 12.88 19.67 -5.87
CA LYS A 66 13.28 20.52 -4.73
C LYS A 66 12.52 20.09 -3.48
N LEU A 67 13.22 20.11 -2.33
CA LEU A 67 12.61 19.87 -1.04
C LEU A 67 11.61 20.99 -0.71
N LEU A 68 10.46 20.60 -0.17
CA LEU A 68 9.49 21.52 0.41
C LEU A 68 9.80 21.72 1.88
N ASN A 69 9.60 22.94 2.35
CA ASN A 69 9.61 23.23 3.77
C ASN A 69 8.27 22.80 4.41
N GLN A 70 8.24 22.69 5.74
CA GLN A 70 7.03 22.32 6.48
C GLN A 70 5.85 23.25 6.14
N THR A 71 6.08 24.56 6.12
CA THR A 71 5.06 25.56 5.78
C THR A 71 4.54 25.42 4.34
N GLU A 72 5.41 25.09 3.38
CA GLU A 72 4.98 24.86 1.99
C GLU A 72 4.16 23.57 1.86
N SER A 73 4.48 22.56 2.68
CA SER A 73 3.75 21.30 2.73
C SER A 73 2.35 21.47 3.31
N GLU A 74 2.21 22.31 4.34
CA GLU A 74 0.93 22.71 4.92
C GLU A 74 0.08 23.53 3.95
N GLN A 75 0.69 24.49 3.26
CA GLN A 75 0.02 25.28 2.21
C GLN A 75 -0.46 24.39 1.05
N LEU A 76 0.32 23.38 0.67
CA LEU A 76 -0.10 22.40 -0.33
C LEU A 76 -1.30 21.58 0.15
N ALA A 77 -1.28 21.15 1.41
CA ALA A 77 -2.39 20.42 2.00
C ALA A 77 -3.68 21.24 2.02
N GLU A 78 -3.59 22.50 2.42
CA GLU A 78 -4.73 23.43 2.45
C GLU A 78 -5.26 23.71 1.04
N ALA A 79 -4.38 23.94 0.06
CA ALA A 79 -4.79 24.15 -1.32
C ALA A 79 -5.54 22.94 -1.91
N LEU A 80 -5.06 21.72 -1.62
CA LEU A 80 -5.69 20.48 -2.04
C LEU A 80 -7.02 20.20 -1.31
N HIS A 81 -7.14 20.65 -0.06
CA HIS A 81 -8.35 20.52 0.74
C HIS A 81 -9.46 21.50 0.34
N ASN A 82 -9.10 22.74 0.00
CA ASN A 82 -10.06 23.79 -0.34
C ASN A 82 -10.69 23.60 -1.73
N GLU A 83 -10.02 22.86 -2.62
CA GLU A 83 -10.54 22.59 -3.95
C GLU A 83 -11.21 21.22 -4.04
N HIS A 84 -12.33 21.12 -4.76
CA HIS A 84 -12.96 19.83 -5.07
C HIS A 84 -11.94 18.91 -5.78
N PRO A 85 -11.75 17.65 -5.33
CA PRO A 85 -12.62 16.83 -4.45
C PRO A 85 -12.33 16.87 -2.93
N HIS A 86 -11.82 17.97 -2.37
CA HIS A 86 -11.48 18.13 -0.95
C HIS A 86 -10.47 17.09 -0.47
N ILE A 87 -9.34 17.03 -1.16
CA ILE A 87 -8.32 16.01 -0.95
C ILE A 87 -7.71 16.20 0.45
N THR A 88 -7.95 15.25 1.35
CA THR A 88 -7.32 15.19 2.66
C THR A 88 -6.25 14.11 2.72
N ILE A 89 -5.31 14.26 3.64
CA ILE A 89 -4.28 13.25 3.90
C ILE A 89 -4.90 11.90 4.30
N ASP A 90 -5.96 11.91 5.11
CA ASP A 90 -6.62 10.69 5.56
C ASP A 90 -7.31 9.94 4.42
N LEU A 91 -7.92 10.67 3.48
CA LEU A 91 -8.50 10.08 2.27
C LEU A 91 -7.42 9.44 1.39
N LEU A 92 -6.30 10.13 1.18
CA LEU A 92 -5.17 9.58 0.42
C LEU A 92 -4.59 8.34 1.07
N ARG A 93 -4.41 8.35 2.40
CA ARG A 93 -3.95 7.19 3.19
C ARG A 93 -4.84 5.97 2.99
N LYS A 94 -6.17 6.16 2.99
CA LYS A 94 -7.14 5.09 2.71
C LYS A 94 -7.05 4.60 1.26
N VAL A 95 -7.05 5.51 0.30
CA VAL A 95 -7.08 5.23 -1.16
C VAL A 95 -5.82 4.51 -1.65
N TYR A 96 -4.66 4.88 -1.11
CA TYR A 96 -3.36 4.31 -1.47
C TYR A 96 -2.88 3.24 -0.47
N ASN A 97 -3.72 2.88 0.51
CA ASN A 97 -3.42 1.90 1.56
C ASN A 97 -2.05 2.13 2.21
N HIS A 98 -1.83 3.36 2.69
CA HIS A 98 -0.59 3.78 3.33
C HIS A 98 -0.88 4.52 4.62
N ARG A 99 -0.24 4.15 5.74
CA ARG A 99 -0.57 4.68 7.07
C ARG A 99 0.12 6.00 7.42
N LYS A 100 1.42 6.08 7.11
CA LYS A 100 2.29 7.18 7.55
C LYS A 100 2.63 8.23 6.51
N ALA A 101 2.22 8.02 5.27
CA ALA A 101 2.65 8.87 4.19
C ALA A 101 2.13 10.29 4.40
N GLU A 102 3.00 11.24 4.14
CA GLU A 102 2.66 12.65 4.11
C GLU A 102 2.06 13.03 2.76
N ILE A 103 1.30 14.14 2.74
CA ILE A 103 0.66 14.62 1.51
C ILE A 103 1.67 14.81 0.37
N VAL A 104 2.87 15.28 0.70
CA VAL A 104 3.97 15.49 -0.25
C VAL A 104 4.40 14.18 -0.90
N GLN A 105 4.44 13.08 -0.14
CA GLN A 105 4.81 11.76 -0.66
C GLN A 105 3.76 11.21 -1.62
N PHE A 106 2.47 11.39 -1.31
CA PHE A 106 1.39 11.04 -2.24
C PHE A 106 1.47 11.84 -3.53
N VAL A 107 1.71 13.16 -3.44
CA VAL A 107 1.83 14.02 -4.61
C VAL A 107 3.03 13.63 -5.47
N LYS A 108 4.19 13.35 -4.86
CA LYS A 108 5.35 12.84 -5.59
C LYS A 108 5.08 11.51 -6.29
N HIS A 109 4.30 10.64 -5.66
CA HIS A 109 3.89 9.37 -6.24
C HIS A 109 3.00 9.55 -7.46
N ILE A 110 2.00 10.42 -7.34
CA ILE A 110 1.08 10.77 -8.42
C ILE A 110 1.82 11.43 -9.59
N LEU A 111 2.81 12.26 -9.30
CA LEU A 111 3.67 12.90 -10.31
C LEU A 111 4.75 11.96 -10.89
N GLY A 112 4.85 10.71 -10.42
CA GLY A 112 5.83 9.72 -10.88
C GLY A 112 7.27 10.01 -10.46
N ILE A 113 7.48 10.87 -9.46
CA ILE A 113 8.79 11.29 -8.95
C ILE A 113 9.33 10.26 -7.96
N GLU A 114 8.47 9.73 -7.09
CA GLU A 114 8.83 8.80 -6.02
C GLU A 114 7.86 7.62 -6.01
N LYS A 115 8.36 6.40 -5.82
CA LYS A 115 7.45 5.25 -5.63
C LYS A 115 6.99 5.24 -4.18
N LEU A 116 5.68 5.29 -3.99
CA LEU A 116 5.08 5.09 -2.68
C LEU A 116 4.90 3.59 -2.46
N GLU A 117 5.70 2.99 -1.58
CA GLU A 117 5.53 1.60 -1.20
C GLU A 117 4.20 1.45 -0.46
N THR A 118 3.33 0.54 -0.90
CA THR A 118 2.06 0.32 -0.19
C THR A 118 2.32 -0.32 1.18
N PHE A 119 1.37 -0.22 2.11
CA PHE A 119 1.50 -0.88 3.41
C PHE A 119 1.79 -2.40 3.27
N PRO A 120 1.08 -3.17 2.42
CA PRO A 120 1.41 -4.57 2.17
C PRO A 120 2.83 -4.81 1.66
N ASP A 121 3.33 -3.95 0.76
CA ASP A 121 4.69 -4.06 0.22
C ASP A 121 5.73 -3.79 1.32
N SER A 122 5.52 -2.75 2.12
CA SER A 122 6.41 -2.36 3.21
C SER A 122 6.48 -3.44 4.30
N VAL A 123 5.33 -4.00 4.67
CA VAL A 123 5.24 -5.15 5.58
C VAL A 123 6.01 -6.33 4.99
N SER A 124 5.75 -6.69 3.73
CA SER A 124 6.38 -7.84 3.10
C SER A 124 7.90 -7.72 3.04
N LYS A 125 8.41 -6.56 2.62
CA LYS A 125 9.84 -6.27 2.59
C LYS A 125 10.50 -6.31 3.97
N SER A 126 9.79 -5.84 4.99
CA SER A 126 10.27 -5.90 6.38
C SER A 126 10.36 -7.36 6.88
N PHE A 127 9.36 -8.19 6.56
CA PHE A 127 9.36 -9.62 6.88
C PHE A 127 10.45 -10.38 6.13
N ASP A 128 10.65 -10.11 4.84
CA ASP A 128 11.72 -10.72 4.04
C ASP A 128 13.10 -10.42 4.63
N LYS A 129 13.33 -9.16 5.04
CA LYS A 129 14.55 -8.76 5.72
C LYS A 129 14.73 -9.49 7.05
N PHE A 130 13.68 -9.52 7.88
CA PHE A 130 13.70 -10.21 9.17
C PHE A 130 14.06 -11.70 9.00
N ILE A 131 13.40 -12.39 8.07
CA ILE A 131 13.66 -13.80 7.77
C ILE A 131 15.10 -14.01 7.27
N THR A 132 15.61 -13.10 6.43
CA THR A 132 16.97 -13.17 5.91
C THR A 132 18.03 -13.01 7.01
N GLU A 133 17.76 -12.17 8.00
CA GLU A 133 18.63 -12.01 9.19
C GLU A 133 18.56 -13.23 10.13
N HIS A 134 17.47 -14.00 10.06
CA HIS A 134 17.17 -15.14 10.93
C HIS A 134 17.26 -16.48 10.19
N THR A 135 18.43 -16.78 9.61
CA THR A 135 18.64 -18.00 8.80
C THR A 135 18.52 -19.32 9.56
N TYR A 136 18.45 -19.27 10.90
CA TYR A 136 18.32 -20.43 11.78
C TYR A 136 16.87 -20.92 11.97
N LEU A 137 15.88 -20.17 11.46
CA LEU A 137 14.46 -20.50 11.65
C LEU A 137 14.07 -21.79 10.93
N ASN A 138 13.29 -22.64 11.61
CA ASN A 138 12.77 -23.88 11.03
C ASN A 138 11.48 -23.65 10.22
N SER A 139 11.05 -24.66 9.46
CA SER A 139 9.86 -24.57 8.59
C SER A 139 8.60 -24.12 9.34
N ARG A 140 8.37 -24.61 10.56
CA ARG A 140 7.19 -24.24 11.37
C ARG A 140 7.23 -22.76 11.78
N GLN A 141 8.41 -22.26 12.16
CA GLN A 141 8.62 -20.85 12.49
C GLN A 141 8.41 -19.95 11.25
N LEU A 142 8.92 -20.36 10.10
CA LEU A 142 8.72 -19.63 8.83
C LEU A 142 7.25 -19.59 8.42
N ASP A 143 6.52 -20.70 8.55
CA ASP A 143 5.08 -20.75 8.27
C ASP A 143 4.30 -19.83 9.23
N PHE A 144 4.73 -19.76 10.50
CA PHE A 144 4.15 -18.82 11.45
C PHE A 144 4.38 -17.36 11.04
N LEU A 145 5.60 -17.01 10.63
CA LEU A 145 5.91 -15.65 10.16
C LEU A 145 5.14 -15.28 8.89
N LYS A 146 4.95 -16.20 7.95
CA LYS A 146 4.13 -15.97 6.75
C LYS A 146 2.64 -15.76 7.09
N LEU A 147 2.12 -16.54 8.03
CA LEU A 147 0.77 -16.35 8.52
C LEU A 147 0.62 -15.01 9.24
N LEU A 148 1.61 -14.64 10.04
CA LEU A 148 1.66 -13.35 10.73
C LEU A 148 1.71 -12.17 9.76
N GLN A 149 2.55 -12.26 8.73
CA GLN A 149 2.62 -11.27 7.65
C GLN A 149 1.26 -11.08 6.99
N SER A 150 0.60 -12.18 6.61
CA SER A 150 -0.71 -12.14 5.97
C SER A 150 -1.78 -11.55 6.89
N PHE A 151 -1.78 -11.94 8.17
CA PHE A 151 -2.68 -11.42 9.18
C PHE A 151 -2.46 -9.92 9.42
N LEU A 152 -1.21 -9.47 9.48
CA LEU A 152 -0.87 -8.05 9.64
C LEU A 152 -1.29 -7.23 8.41
N ILE A 153 -1.18 -7.78 7.20
CA ILE A 153 -1.64 -7.11 5.98
C ILE A 153 -3.16 -6.98 5.96
N GLU A 154 -3.90 -8.01 6.40
CA GLU A 154 -5.36 -8.03 6.38
C GLU A 154 -5.99 -7.20 7.50
N LYS A 155 -5.54 -7.41 8.75
CA LYS A 155 -6.08 -6.73 9.94
C LYS A 155 -5.44 -5.38 10.18
N GLY A 156 -4.22 -5.20 9.69
CA GLY A 156 -3.45 -3.98 9.84
C GLY A 156 -2.78 -3.81 11.21
N ASP A 157 -3.16 -4.59 12.22
CA ASP A 157 -2.48 -4.61 13.52
C ASP A 157 -2.55 -6.02 14.11
N VAL A 158 -1.69 -6.29 15.09
CA VAL A 158 -1.59 -7.58 15.77
C VAL A 158 -1.39 -7.36 17.27
N GLU A 159 -2.34 -7.84 18.06
CA GLU A 159 -2.20 -7.89 19.50
C GLU A 159 -1.51 -9.18 19.96
N LYS A 160 -0.92 -9.15 21.16
CA LYS A 160 -0.32 -10.36 21.78
C LYS A 160 -1.33 -11.50 21.94
N ARG A 161 -2.62 -11.17 22.08
CA ARG A 161 -3.70 -12.15 22.24
C ARG A 161 -4.00 -12.87 20.93
N ASP A 162 -3.87 -12.19 19.80
CA ASP A 162 -4.12 -12.77 18.47
C ASP A 162 -3.17 -13.94 18.21
N LEU A 163 -1.90 -13.78 18.58
CA LEU A 163 -0.81 -14.75 18.40
C LEU A 163 -0.99 -16.09 19.13
N ILE A 164 -1.97 -16.19 20.03
CA ILE A 164 -2.34 -17.41 20.77
C ILE A 164 -3.76 -17.89 20.45
N THR A 165 -4.37 -17.34 19.40
CA THR A 165 -5.71 -17.72 18.93
C THR A 165 -5.67 -18.12 17.46
N ALA A 166 -6.80 -18.57 16.90
CA ALA A 166 -6.89 -18.81 15.47
C ALA A 166 -6.64 -17.49 14.70
N PRO A 167 -5.91 -17.50 13.57
CA PRO A 167 -5.46 -18.68 12.81
C PRO A 167 -4.14 -19.29 13.29
N PHE A 168 -3.40 -18.64 14.20
CA PHE A 168 -2.07 -19.09 14.65
C PHE A 168 -2.09 -20.44 15.38
N THR A 169 -3.19 -20.75 16.06
CA THR A 169 -3.35 -22.05 16.73
C THR A 169 -3.48 -23.24 15.76
N GLN A 170 -3.67 -22.98 14.46
CA GLN A 170 -3.64 -24.03 13.42
C GLN A 170 -2.22 -24.56 13.19
N ILE A 171 -1.19 -23.75 13.44
CA ILE A 171 0.22 -24.15 13.31
C ILE A 171 0.68 -24.91 14.56
N HIS A 172 0.29 -24.41 15.73
CA HIS A 172 0.59 -25.05 17.01
C HIS A 172 -0.52 -24.75 18.04
N PRO A 173 -0.98 -25.72 18.85
CA PRO A 173 -2.05 -25.50 19.82
C PRO A 173 -1.84 -24.30 20.77
N ASP A 174 -0.61 -24.09 21.21
CA ASP A 174 -0.22 -22.95 22.07
C ASP A 174 0.12 -21.65 21.30
N GLY A 175 -0.15 -21.60 19.99
CA GLY A 175 0.19 -20.49 19.10
C GLY A 175 1.68 -20.17 19.12
N ILE A 176 2.02 -18.88 19.21
CA ILE A 176 3.42 -18.42 19.17
C ILE A 176 4.30 -19.06 20.27
N ARG A 177 3.72 -19.40 21.43
CA ARG A 177 4.44 -19.94 22.60
C ARG A 177 4.98 -21.35 22.38
N GLY A 178 4.38 -22.11 21.48
CA GLY A 178 4.85 -23.45 21.13
C GLY A 178 5.74 -23.49 19.89
N VAL A 179 5.98 -22.33 19.26
CA VAL A 179 6.76 -22.22 18.02
C VAL A 179 8.06 -21.46 18.23
N PHE A 180 8.07 -20.49 19.15
CA PHE A 180 9.22 -19.63 19.44
C PHE A 180 9.57 -19.65 20.91
N SER A 181 10.85 -19.44 21.22
CA SER A 181 11.34 -19.19 22.58
C SER A 181 10.92 -17.80 23.06
N ASN A 182 10.92 -17.59 24.38
CA ASN A 182 10.52 -16.30 24.96
C ASN A 182 11.32 -15.10 24.39
N LYS A 183 12.61 -15.29 24.09
CA LYS A 183 13.45 -14.25 23.50
C LYS A 183 13.00 -13.88 22.08
N GLU A 184 12.78 -14.89 21.24
CA GLU A 184 12.28 -14.70 19.88
C GLU A 184 10.87 -14.09 19.89
N ILE A 185 10.02 -14.47 20.84
CA ILE A 185 8.67 -13.87 20.99
C ILE A 185 8.77 -12.37 21.28
N GLU A 186 9.65 -11.96 22.19
CA GLU A 186 9.87 -10.55 22.50
C GLU A 186 10.38 -9.78 21.28
N GLU A 187 11.33 -10.35 20.55
CA GLU A 187 11.87 -9.79 19.31
C GLU A 187 10.79 -9.63 18.23
N ILE A 188 9.98 -10.67 17.99
CA ILE A 188 8.88 -10.63 17.02
C ILE A 188 7.84 -9.58 17.42
N ILE A 189 7.51 -9.46 18.71
CA ILE A 189 6.57 -8.43 19.19
C ILE A 189 7.14 -7.02 18.96
N LEU A 190 8.42 -6.81 19.22
CA LEU A 190 9.07 -5.52 18.97
C LEU A 190 9.10 -5.20 17.47
N PHE A 191 9.42 -6.20 16.64
CA PHE A 191 9.42 -6.10 15.19
C PHE A 191 8.04 -5.73 14.64
N ILE A 192 6.98 -6.43 15.05
CA ILE A 192 5.59 -6.09 14.67
C ILE A 192 5.27 -4.65 15.05
N LYS A 193 5.60 -4.23 16.27
CA LYS A 193 5.34 -2.86 16.73
C LYS A 193 6.02 -1.80 15.88
N GLN A 194 7.23 -2.07 15.36
CA GLN A 194 7.92 -1.12 14.48
C GLN A 194 7.25 -0.97 13.12
N ILE A 195 6.58 -2.02 12.64
CA ILE A 195 5.88 -2.04 11.35
C ILE A 195 4.45 -1.50 11.47
N ALA A 196 3.76 -1.86 12.55
CA ALA A 196 2.36 -1.50 12.79
C ALA A 196 2.18 -0.06 13.29
N ALA A 197 3.16 0.46 14.05
CA ALA A 197 3.19 1.85 14.51
C ALA A 197 3.31 2.82 13.33
#